data_AF-A0A3B6VAX2-F1
#
_entry.id   AF-A0A3B6VAX2-F1
#
_cell.length_a   1.000
_cell.length_b   1.000
_cell.length_c   1.000
_cell.angle_alpha   90.00
_cell.angle_beta   90.00
_cell.angle_gamma   90.00
#
_symmetry.space_group_name_H-M   'P 1'
#
loop_
_entity.id
_entity.type
_entity.pdbx_description
1 polymer ?
#
loop_
_entity_poly.entity_id
_entity_poly.type
_entity_poly.pdbx_seq_one_letter_code
_entity_poly.pdbx_strand_id
1 'polypeptide(L)'
;MIKKVLLIAAFIIFAVSCSKTPTDPTNNGNTGDSGIIDGGSGTSDQTTISTFLSKHTGRYYQDASYGYINVNYKIENGEIYEAHSQSPINGIKTLLESENKLQLEYKDNYNNDKIIILNFINGNIYKYSKSIYKQETFSEKENFIKLGSPISSLAAYKGNYYTLYSTASGEEKEYYLLIGNDGQVYVRRYTDPSGADIYNYKSINFANNIISINLFYSYGEESAEATLTYLIKDGKLIDGDQYMNGQLQSTELKKSDLFNDYVGTYSSQDGLTTLNVSKDYAYIDGSISINGESILLGNTMTIAKYVQSSYTYKRHTIVFSDDKKTATYTDPDTKKEITLTK
;
A
#
# COMPACT_ATOMS: atom_id res chain seq x y z
N MET A 1 58.97 -14.75 -7.52
CA MET A 1 58.96 -13.52 -6.68
C MET A 1 58.09 -12.50 -7.40
N ILE A 2 56.85 -12.27 -6.94
CA ILE A 2 56.47 -11.15 -6.03
C ILE A 2 56.66 -9.82 -6.79
N LYS A 3 55.65 -9.00 -7.11
CA LYS A 3 54.32 -8.78 -6.53
C LYS A 3 53.41 -8.10 -7.58
N LYS A 4 52.16 -8.54 -7.62
CA LYS A 4 51.03 -7.69 -8.02
C LYS A 4 50.89 -6.59 -6.96
N VAL A 5 50.71 -5.33 -7.38
CA VAL A 5 50.26 -4.26 -6.49
C VAL A 5 48.83 -3.91 -6.86
N LEU A 6 47.94 -4.31 -5.96
CA LEU A 6 46.58 -3.82 -5.76
C LEU A 6 46.63 -2.45 -5.07
N LEU A 7 45.72 -1.54 -5.42
CA LEU A 7 45.20 -0.47 -4.54
C LEU A 7 43.80 -0.11 -5.10
N ILE A 8 42.68 -0.61 -4.54
CA ILE A 8 41.90 -0.08 -3.40
C ILE A 8 41.39 1.34 -3.71
N ALA A 9 40.13 1.74 -3.57
CA ALA A 9 38.83 1.14 -3.31
C ALA A 9 37.80 2.28 -3.47
N ALA A 10 36.60 1.98 -3.95
CA ALA A 10 35.42 2.82 -3.72
C ALA A 10 34.22 1.90 -3.48
N PHE A 11 34.34 1.11 -2.41
CA PHE A 11 33.21 0.46 -1.76
C PHE A 11 32.46 1.54 -0.99
N ILE A 12 31.34 2.00 -1.51
CA ILE A 12 30.29 2.59 -0.66
C ILE A 12 29.52 1.39 -0.09
N ILE A 13 30.12 0.78 0.93
CA ILE A 13 29.42 -0.12 1.86
C ILE A 13 28.68 0.80 2.83
N PHE A 14 27.38 1.02 2.60
CA PHE A 14 26.48 1.40 3.69
C PHE A 14 26.18 0.14 4.52
N ALA A 15 27.18 -0.37 5.22
CA ALA A 15 26.98 -1.23 6.38
C ALA A 15 26.82 -0.31 7.58
N VAL A 16 25.59 0.16 7.79
CA VAL A 16 25.18 0.59 9.13
C VAL A 16 24.88 -0.70 9.89
N SER A 17 25.90 -1.21 10.56
CA SER A 17 25.72 -2.16 11.65
C SER A 17 24.99 -1.45 12.80
N CYS A 18 23.67 -1.39 12.72
CA CYS A 18 22.84 -1.18 13.90
C CYS A 18 22.34 -2.56 14.34
N SER A 19 23.10 -3.20 15.23
CA SER A 19 22.55 -4.23 16.10
C SER A 19 21.54 -3.57 17.04
N LYS A 20 20.35 -3.24 16.53
CA LYS A 20 19.20 -2.92 17.36
C LYS A 20 18.42 -4.21 17.57
N THR A 21 18.50 -4.73 18.78
CA THR A 21 17.49 -5.63 19.34
C THR A 21 16.11 -5.03 19.04
N PRO A 22 15.11 -5.80 18.59
CA PRO A 22 13.76 -5.31 18.40
C PRO A 22 13.33 -4.64 19.69
N THR A 23 13.25 -3.31 19.66
CA THR A 23 12.78 -2.53 20.80
C THR A 23 11.27 -2.63 20.79
N ASP A 24 10.72 -2.79 21.98
CA ASP A 24 9.31 -2.80 22.34
C ASP A 24 8.41 -2.12 21.28
N PRO A 25 7.41 -2.83 20.70
CA PRO A 25 6.55 -2.30 19.65
C PRO A 25 5.71 -1.09 20.09
N THR A 26 5.78 -0.69 21.36
CA THR A 26 4.98 0.41 21.90
C THR A 26 5.63 1.80 21.83
N ASN A 27 6.90 1.94 21.44
CA ASN A 27 7.53 3.28 21.35
C ASN A 27 8.74 3.34 20.39
N ASN A 28 8.51 3.86 19.17
CA ASN A 28 9.54 4.60 18.43
C ASN A 28 8.87 5.54 17.42
N GLY A 29 8.98 6.85 17.66
CA GLY A 29 8.70 7.85 16.64
C GLY A 29 9.68 7.69 15.48
N ASN A 30 9.17 7.33 14.30
CA ASN A 30 9.26 8.17 13.09
C ASN A 30 8.60 7.59 11.83
N THR A 31 7.95 6.42 11.90
CA THR A 31 7.13 5.89 10.79
C THR A 31 5.93 5.10 11.35
N GLY A 32 4.98 5.80 12.00
CA GLY A 32 3.61 5.35 12.32
C GLY A 32 3.41 3.95 12.94
N ASP A 33 2.76 3.88 14.09
CA ASP A 33 2.24 2.61 14.62
C ASP A 33 1.16 2.04 13.67
N SER A 34 1.26 0.78 13.26
CA SER A 34 0.25 0.10 12.44
C SER A 34 -0.76 -0.70 13.26
N GLY A 35 -0.69 -0.62 14.58
CA GLY A 35 -1.67 -1.18 15.50
C GLY A 35 -3.10 -0.74 15.18
N ILE A 36 -4.03 -1.68 15.36
CA ILE A 36 -5.47 -1.45 15.26
C ILE A 36 -5.88 -0.54 16.43
N ILE A 37 -6.71 0.46 16.16
CA ILE A 37 -7.31 1.28 17.20
C ILE A 37 -8.35 0.42 17.93
N ASP A 38 -8.09 0.15 19.21
CA ASP A 38 -9.02 -0.58 20.06
C ASP A 38 -10.32 0.20 20.33
N GLY A 39 -11.41 -0.54 20.54
CA GLY A 39 -12.69 0.06 20.89
C GLY A 39 -12.58 0.85 22.19
N GLY A 40 -12.86 2.15 22.13
CA GLY A 40 -12.85 3.06 23.28
C GLY A 40 -11.60 3.94 23.41
N SER A 41 -10.54 3.71 22.63
CA SER A 41 -9.40 4.64 22.57
C SER A 41 -9.56 5.73 21.50
N GLY A 42 -10.29 5.42 20.41
CA GLY A 42 -10.65 6.36 19.36
C GLY A 42 -12.12 6.80 19.39
N THR A 43 -12.48 7.72 18.48
CA THR A 43 -13.84 8.21 18.26
C THR A 43 -14.39 7.73 16.92
N SER A 44 -15.67 7.38 16.88
CA SER A 44 -16.42 7.12 15.64
C SER A 44 -17.41 8.25 15.32
N ASP A 45 -17.29 9.41 15.99
CA ASP A 45 -18.12 10.58 15.73
C ASP A 45 -17.81 11.17 14.34
N GLN A 46 -18.83 11.19 13.48
CA GLN A 46 -18.66 11.61 12.08
C GLN A 46 -18.25 13.08 11.94
N THR A 47 -18.68 13.96 12.85
CA THR A 47 -18.36 15.39 12.78
C THR A 47 -16.89 15.63 13.11
N THR A 48 -16.38 14.96 14.14
CA THR A 48 -14.97 14.99 14.53
C THR A 48 -14.09 14.44 13.41
N ILE A 49 -14.46 13.28 12.84
CA ILE A 49 -13.74 12.66 11.72
C ILE A 49 -13.74 13.56 10.49
N SER A 50 -14.88 14.16 10.15
CA SER A 50 -15.00 15.08 9.01
C SER A 50 -14.16 16.35 9.18
N THR A 51 -14.13 16.89 10.41
CA THR A 51 -13.28 18.04 10.76
C THR A 51 -11.80 17.70 10.64
N PHE A 52 -11.40 16.50 11.08
CA PHE A 52 -10.03 16.00 10.91
C PHE A 52 -9.68 15.87 9.42
N LEU A 53 -10.50 15.15 8.64
CA LEU A 53 -10.28 14.92 7.21
C LEU A 53 -10.21 16.23 6.41
N SER A 54 -10.98 17.25 6.78
CA SER A 54 -10.95 18.55 6.10
C SER A 54 -9.57 19.22 6.16
N LYS A 55 -8.78 18.97 7.22
CA LYS A 55 -7.38 19.44 7.34
C LYS A 55 -6.41 18.68 6.43
N HIS A 56 -6.83 17.53 5.90
CA HIS A 56 -6.05 16.65 5.03
C HIS A 56 -6.60 16.59 3.60
N THR A 57 -7.28 17.65 3.16
CA THR A 57 -7.81 17.75 1.78
C THR A 57 -6.69 17.57 0.75
N GLY A 58 -6.90 16.69 -0.23
CA GLY A 58 -5.94 16.37 -1.29
C GLY A 58 -6.18 15.02 -1.95
N ARG A 59 -5.35 14.68 -2.93
CA ARG A 59 -5.26 13.37 -3.58
C ARG A 59 -4.00 12.68 -3.08
N TYR A 60 -4.05 11.37 -2.85
CA TYR A 60 -2.97 10.62 -2.23
C TYR A 60 -2.56 9.47 -3.13
N TYR A 61 -1.31 9.50 -3.60
CA TYR A 61 -0.82 8.63 -4.65
C TYR A 61 0.49 7.95 -4.29
N GLN A 62 0.78 6.83 -4.94
CA GLN A 62 2.10 6.20 -4.94
C GLN A 62 2.68 6.20 -6.35
N ASP A 63 4.00 6.31 -6.43
CA ASP A 63 4.72 5.98 -7.65
C ASP A 63 4.82 4.46 -7.74
N ALA A 64 4.39 3.88 -8.86
CA ALA A 64 4.48 2.46 -9.12
C ALA A 64 5.56 2.17 -10.19
N SER A 65 5.89 0.89 -10.35
CA SER A 65 6.86 0.43 -11.34
C SER A 65 6.53 0.93 -12.75
N TYR A 66 7.56 1.03 -13.59
CA TYR A 66 7.43 1.44 -15.00
C TYR A 66 6.84 2.84 -15.23
N GLY A 67 6.93 3.72 -14.22
CA GLY A 67 6.53 5.13 -14.32
C GLY A 67 5.04 5.39 -14.06
N TYR A 68 4.27 4.35 -13.70
CA TYR A 68 2.85 4.46 -13.38
C TYR A 68 2.63 5.30 -12.10
N ILE A 69 1.49 5.97 -12.05
CA ILE A 69 1.01 6.74 -10.90
C ILE A 69 -0.28 6.09 -10.45
N ASN A 70 -0.42 5.82 -9.16
CA ASN A 70 -1.61 5.20 -8.59
C ASN A 70 -2.15 6.03 -7.42
N VAL A 71 -3.22 6.78 -7.66
CA VAL A 71 -4.02 7.54 -6.69
C VAL A 71 -4.88 6.55 -5.93
N ASN A 72 -4.52 6.33 -4.67
CA ASN A 72 -5.20 5.40 -3.79
C ASN A 72 -6.39 6.05 -3.10
N TYR A 73 -6.27 7.32 -2.71
CA TYR A 73 -7.33 8.04 -2.00
C TYR A 73 -7.49 9.47 -2.48
N LYS A 74 -8.71 9.98 -2.36
CA LYS A 74 -9.03 11.41 -2.42
C LYS A 74 -9.70 11.79 -1.09
N ILE A 75 -9.29 12.92 -0.51
CA ILE A 75 -9.93 13.53 0.65
C ILE A 75 -10.42 14.91 0.21
N GLU A 76 -11.73 15.12 0.32
CA GLU A 76 -12.39 16.35 -0.11
C GLU A 76 -13.69 16.52 0.71
N ASN A 77 -14.01 17.76 1.09
CA ASN A 77 -15.23 18.09 1.85
C ASN A 77 -15.40 17.27 3.14
N GLY A 78 -14.30 16.95 3.82
CA GLY A 78 -14.32 16.18 5.06
C GLY A 78 -14.66 14.70 4.89
N GLU A 79 -14.64 14.18 3.66
CA GLU A 79 -14.87 12.78 3.34
C GLU A 79 -13.64 12.17 2.68
N ILE A 80 -13.53 10.84 2.75
CA ILE A 80 -12.46 10.06 2.12
C ILE A 80 -13.06 9.08 1.09
N TYR A 81 -12.45 9.04 -0.08
CA TYR A 81 -12.86 8.28 -1.26
C TYR A 81 -11.72 7.35 -1.68
N GLU A 82 -12.04 6.14 -2.12
CA GLU A 82 -11.07 5.23 -2.73
C GLU A 82 -10.89 5.59 -4.21
N ALA A 83 -9.64 5.81 -4.62
CA ALA A 83 -9.24 6.22 -5.96
C ALA A 83 -10.15 7.31 -6.57
N HIS A 84 -10.86 7.00 -7.66
CA HIS A 84 -11.77 7.90 -8.38
C HIS A 84 -13.25 7.70 -8.01
N SER A 85 -13.54 7.00 -6.92
CA SER A 85 -14.92 6.79 -6.47
C SER A 85 -15.64 8.12 -6.26
N GLN A 86 -16.87 8.19 -6.77
CA GLN A 86 -17.78 9.32 -6.54
C GLN A 86 -18.47 9.25 -5.18
N SER A 87 -18.42 8.08 -4.53
CA SER A 87 -19.00 7.85 -3.19
C SER A 87 -17.89 7.72 -2.16
N PRO A 88 -18.04 8.34 -0.96
CA PRO A 88 -17.10 8.12 0.13
C PRO A 88 -17.01 6.63 0.49
N ILE A 89 -15.88 6.23 1.09
CA ILE A 89 -15.71 4.87 1.59
C ILE A 89 -16.81 4.57 2.61
N ASN A 90 -17.64 3.58 2.27
CA ASN A 90 -18.68 3.09 3.14
C ASN A 90 -18.10 2.05 4.11
N GLY A 91 -18.09 2.38 5.40
CA GLY A 91 -17.44 1.56 6.42
C GLY A 91 -17.40 2.28 7.76
N ILE A 92 -17.03 1.53 8.81
CA ILE A 92 -16.82 2.09 10.14
C ILE A 92 -15.51 2.85 10.12
N LYS A 93 -15.55 4.10 10.58
CA LYS A 93 -14.37 4.96 10.71
C LYS A 93 -14.11 5.20 12.19
N THR A 94 -12.87 5.01 12.61
CA THR A 94 -12.43 5.26 13.99
C THR A 94 -11.17 6.11 13.94
N LEU A 95 -11.21 7.29 14.56
CA LEU A 95 -10.11 8.25 14.60
C LEU A 95 -9.46 8.26 15.97
N LEU A 96 -8.14 8.18 15.99
CA LEU A 96 -7.31 8.49 17.15
C LEU A 96 -6.57 9.80 16.86
N GLU A 97 -7.19 10.92 17.21
CA GLU A 97 -6.72 12.26 16.81
C GLU A 97 -5.34 12.59 17.38
N SER A 98 -5.04 12.13 18.61
CA SER A 98 -3.74 12.33 19.26
C SER A 98 -2.56 11.73 18.48
N GLU A 99 -2.80 10.76 17.61
CA GLU A 99 -1.79 10.07 16.81
C GLU A 99 -1.89 10.37 15.31
N ASN A 100 -2.83 11.24 14.90
CA ASN A 100 -3.16 11.46 13.48
C ASN A 100 -3.40 10.13 12.73
N LYS A 101 -4.12 9.20 13.37
CA LYS A 101 -4.39 7.85 12.84
C LYS A 101 -5.89 7.67 12.58
N LEU A 102 -6.24 7.27 11.37
CA LEU A 102 -7.59 6.89 10.99
C LEU A 102 -7.65 5.41 10.64
N GLN A 103 -8.55 4.67 11.29
CA GLN A 103 -8.90 3.29 10.96
C GLN A 103 -10.18 3.26 10.14
N LEU A 104 -10.17 2.49 9.06
CA LEU A 104 -11.32 2.21 8.19
C LEU A 104 -11.58 0.71 8.19
N GLU A 105 -12.78 0.30 8.58
CA GLU A 105 -13.23 -1.09 8.52
C GLU A 105 -14.36 -1.22 7.50
N TYR A 106 -14.17 -2.08 6.51
CA TYR A 106 -15.13 -2.26 5.41
C TYR A 106 -15.03 -3.65 4.80
N LYS A 107 -15.98 -3.96 3.93
CA LYS A 107 -15.95 -5.17 3.09
C LYS A 107 -15.42 -4.82 1.72
N ASP A 108 -14.42 -5.57 1.25
CA ASP A 108 -13.97 -5.46 -0.14
C ASP A 108 -15.03 -6.00 -1.11
N ASN A 109 -14.76 -5.85 -2.41
CA ASN A 109 -15.66 -6.32 -3.48
C ASN A 109 -15.88 -7.85 -3.48
N TYR A 110 -15.09 -8.61 -2.72
CA TYR A 110 -15.19 -10.06 -2.55
C TYR A 110 -15.76 -10.43 -1.17
N ASN A 111 -16.40 -9.47 -0.49
CA ASN A 111 -17.03 -9.65 0.81
C ASN A 111 -16.04 -10.18 1.88
N ASN A 112 -14.76 -9.82 1.77
CA ASN A 112 -13.78 -9.99 2.84
C ASN A 112 -13.80 -8.78 3.74
N ASP A 113 -13.73 -9.02 5.04
CA ASP A 113 -13.57 -7.95 6.01
C ASP A 113 -12.11 -7.45 5.99
N LYS A 114 -11.95 -6.13 5.84
CA LYS A 114 -10.66 -5.45 5.74
C LYS A 114 -10.58 -4.34 6.77
N ILE A 115 -9.37 -4.13 7.28
CA ILE A 115 -9.01 -2.96 8.08
C ILE A 115 -7.91 -2.21 7.33
N ILE A 116 -8.08 -0.91 7.17
CA ILE A 116 -7.04 -0.03 6.67
C ILE A 116 -6.69 0.97 7.77
N ILE A 117 -5.41 1.07 8.11
CA ILE A 117 -4.89 2.09 9.01
C ILE A 117 -4.17 3.15 8.16
N LEU A 118 -4.56 4.40 8.34
CA LEU A 118 -4.00 5.56 7.66
C LEU A 118 -3.35 6.48 8.70
N ASN A 119 -2.03 6.56 8.69
CA ASN A 119 -1.27 7.49 9.53
C ASN A 119 -0.91 8.74 8.73
N PHE A 120 -1.35 9.92 9.17
CA PHE A 120 -1.13 11.18 8.49
C PHE A 120 0.13 11.85 9.04
N ILE A 121 1.22 11.86 8.26
CA ILE A 121 2.54 12.32 8.70
C ILE A 121 3.14 13.23 7.64
N ASN A 122 3.54 14.44 8.02
CA ASN A 122 4.16 15.43 7.13
C ASN A 122 3.38 15.72 5.83
N GLY A 123 2.04 15.65 5.91
CA GLY A 123 1.16 15.84 4.75
C GLY A 123 0.93 14.59 3.89
N ASN A 124 1.74 13.53 4.05
CA ASN A 124 1.57 12.24 3.39
C ASN A 124 0.72 11.28 4.24
N ILE A 125 0.35 10.13 3.66
CA ILE A 125 -0.33 9.04 4.36
C ILE A 125 0.54 7.79 4.32
N TYR A 126 0.79 7.17 5.47
CA TYR A 126 1.34 5.82 5.55
C TYR A 126 0.17 4.85 5.75
N LYS A 127 -0.06 4.01 4.74
CA LYS A 127 -1.17 3.05 4.68
C LYS A 127 -0.70 1.66 5.11
N TYR A 128 -1.50 1.03 5.96
CA TYR A 128 -1.33 -0.36 6.37
C TYR A 128 -2.63 -1.12 6.12
N SER A 129 -2.55 -2.15 5.29
CA SER A 129 -3.69 -2.99 4.94
C SER A 129 -3.67 -4.27 5.77
N LYS A 130 -4.80 -4.59 6.39
CA LYS A 130 -4.96 -5.77 7.21
C LYS A 130 -6.20 -6.55 6.78
N SER A 131 -6.04 -7.85 6.55
CA SER A 131 -7.16 -8.76 6.32
C SER A 131 -7.68 -9.28 7.64
N ILE A 132 -9.00 -9.39 7.77
CA ILE A 132 -9.63 -10.20 8.80
C ILE A 132 -9.99 -11.54 8.15
N TYR A 133 -9.37 -12.60 8.62
CA TYR A 133 -9.52 -13.90 8.02
C TYR A 133 -10.83 -14.57 8.43
N LYS A 134 -11.49 -15.18 7.45
CA LYS A 134 -12.56 -16.14 7.69
C LYS A 134 -11.94 -17.44 8.21
N GLN A 135 -12.69 -18.18 9.01
CA GLN A 135 -12.23 -19.42 9.63
C GLN A 135 -13.16 -20.57 9.26
N GLU A 136 -12.58 -21.73 8.94
CA GLU A 136 -13.29 -23.00 8.90
C GLU A 136 -12.62 -24.02 9.83
N THR A 137 -13.33 -25.14 10.08
CA THR A 137 -12.78 -26.26 10.83
C THR A 137 -11.46 -26.73 10.23
N PHE A 138 -10.47 -26.97 11.10
CA PHE A 138 -9.16 -27.43 10.68
C PHE A 138 -9.25 -28.70 9.83
N SER A 139 -8.56 -28.67 8.70
CA SER A 139 -8.26 -29.82 7.86
C SER A 139 -6.91 -29.59 7.21
N GLU A 140 -6.10 -30.64 7.08
CA GLU A 140 -4.84 -30.53 6.35
C GLU A 140 -5.11 -30.12 4.90
N LYS A 141 -4.24 -29.27 4.35
CA LYS A 141 -4.30 -28.82 2.96
C LYS A 141 -2.98 -29.16 2.29
N GLU A 142 -3.05 -29.50 1.01
CA GLU A 142 -1.87 -29.67 0.17
C GLU A 142 -1.07 -28.37 0.08
N ASN A 143 0.25 -28.48 -0.10
CA ASN A 143 1.16 -27.35 -0.21
C ASN A 143 1.22 -26.46 1.04
N PHE A 144 0.97 -27.01 2.22
CA PHE A 144 1.23 -26.35 3.50
C PHE A 144 2.37 -27.06 4.25
N ILE A 145 3.25 -26.28 4.87
CA ILE A 145 4.39 -26.78 5.65
C ILE A 145 4.21 -26.48 7.13
N LYS A 146 4.67 -27.41 7.98
CA LYS A 146 4.68 -27.25 9.44
C LYS A 146 5.73 -26.23 9.85
N LEU A 147 5.35 -25.34 10.76
CA LEU A 147 6.26 -24.39 11.39
C LEU A 147 6.58 -24.80 12.81
N GLY A 148 7.87 -25.00 13.11
CA GLY A 148 8.34 -25.30 14.47
C GLY A 148 7.65 -26.52 15.11
N SER A 149 7.69 -26.56 16.44
CA SER A 149 6.92 -27.51 17.25
C SER A 149 5.53 -26.93 17.58
N PRO A 150 4.51 -27.78 17.88
CA PRO A 150 3.20 -27.31 18.30
C PRO A 150 3.27 -26.37 19.50
N ILE A 151 2.49 -25.28 19.47
CA ILE A 151 2.33 -24.37 20.60
C ILE A 151 0.97 -24.65 21.22
N SER A 152 0.94 -25.33 22.37
CA SER A 152 -0.30 -25.87 22.96
C SER A 152 -1.40 -24.82 23.17
N SER A 153 -1.06 -23.59 23.52
CA SER A 153 -2.03 -22.50 23.69
C SER A 153 -2.71 -22.07 22.39
N LEU A 154 -2.12 -22.35 21.22
CA LEU A 154 -2.76 -22.09 19.92
C LEU A 154 -3.87 -23.08 19.58
N ALA A 155 -3.95 -24.24 20.26
CA ALA A 155 -5.03 -25.21 20.04
C ALA A 155 -6.44 -24.62 20.24
N ALA A 156 -6.56 -23.59 21.09
CA ALA A 156 -7.82 -22.85 21.30
C ALA A 156 -8.30 -22.10 20.06
N TYR A 157 -7.39 -21.81 19.12
CA TYR A 157 -7.61 -21.07 17.89
C TYR A 157 -7.44 -21.97 16.65
N LYS A 158 -7.70 -23.27 16.81
CA LYS A 158 -7.61 -24.21 15.70
C LYS A 158 -8.55 -23.86 14.55
N GLY A 159 -8.08 -24.01 13.32
CA GLY A 159 -8.86 -23.72 12.13
C GLY A 159 -8.00 -23.44 10.91
N ASN A 160 -8.65 -23.36 9.76
CA ASN A 160 -8.03 -22.91 8.52
C ASN A 160 -8.48 -21.48 8.25
N TYR A 161 -7.53 -20.55 8.14
CA TYR A 161 -7.79 -19.12 7.99
C TYR A 161 -7.59 -18.69 6.54
N TYR A 162 -8.60 -18.02 5.97
CA TYR A 162 -8.65 -17.73 4.54
C TYR A 162 -9.33 -16.40 4.20
N THR A 163 -9.08 -15.92 2.99
CA THR A 163 -9.87 -14.88 2.31
C THR A 163 -10.51 -15.45 1.04
N LEU A 164 -11.52 -14.76 0.51
CA LEU A 164 -12.11 -15.06 -0.78
C LEU A 164 -11.43 -14.25 -1.89
N TYR A 165 -11.26 -14.84 -3.06
CA TYR A 165 -10.87 -14.15 -4.28
C TYR A 165 -11.72 -14.66 -5.45
N SER A 166 -11.90 -13.83 -6.49
CA SER A 166 -12.65 -14.23 -7.67
C SER A 166 -11.76 -14.96 -8.67
N THR A 167 -12.29 -16.05 -9.22
CA THR A 167 -11.81 -16.72 -10.42
C THR A 167 -12.85 -16.65 -11.52
N ALA A 168 -12.50 -17.11 -12.73
CA ALA A 168 -13.44 -17.18 -13.85
C ALA A 168 -14.66 -18.08 -13.56
N SER A 169 -14.53 -19.01 -12.60
CA SER A 169 -15.55 -19.99 -12.21
C SER A 169 -16.34 -19.62 -10.96
N GLY A 170 -16.03 -18.51 -10.27
CA GLY A 170 -16.71 -18.08 -9.06
C GLY A 170 -15.74 -17.60 -7.96
N GLU A 171 -16.20 -17.62 -6.71
CA GLU A 171 -15.35 -17.29 -5.56
C GLU A 171 -14.58 -18.52 -5.07
N GLU A 172 -13.27 -18.37 -4.85
CA GLU A 172 -12.40 -19.39 -4.30
C GLU A 172 -11.77 -18.94 -2.97
N LYS A 173 -11.35 -19.91 -2.17
CA LYS A 173 -10.70 -19.67 -0.87
C LYS A 173 -9.19 -19.70 -1.02
N GLU A 174 -8.54 -18.63 -0.60
CA GLU A 174 -7.09 -18.62 -0.42
C GLU A 174 -6.76 -18.73 1.06
N TYR A 175 -6.09 -19.82 1.45
CA TYR A 175 -5.69 -20.08 2.82
C TYR A 175 -4.30 -19.48 3.09
N TYR A 176 -4.14 -18.85 4.25
CA TYR A 176 -2.91 -18.16 4.63
C TYR A 176 -2.23 -18.82 5.82
N LEU A 177 -3.01 -19.28 6.80
CA LEU A 177 -2.51 -19.90 8.03
C LEU A 177 -3.46 -21.02 8.47
N LEU A 178 -2.93 -22.18 8.86
CA LEU A 178 -3.69 -23.26 9.47
C LEU A 178 -3.18 -23.49 10.89
N ILE A 179 -4.09 -23.72 11.84
CA ILE A 179 -3.76 -24.08 13.21
C ILE A 179 -4.42 -25.43 13.51
N GLY A 180 -3.60 -26.44 13.79
CA GLY A 180 -4.02 -27.80 14.08
C GLY A 180 -4.65 -27.97 15.46
N ASN A 181 -5.24 -29.14 15.69
CA ASN A 181 -5.90 -29.48 16.97
C ASN A 181 -4.94 -29.44 18.18
N ASP A 182 -3.65 -29.65 17.97
CA ASP A 182 -2.58 -29.64 18.97
C ASP A 182 -1.84 -28.28 19.04
N GLY A 183 -2.27 -27.29 18.24
CA GLY A 183 -1.60 -26.00 18.12
C GLY A 183 -0.42 -26.00 17.13
N GLN A 184 -0.26 -27.04 16.30
CA GLN A 184 0.68 -27.01 15.18
C GLN A 184 0.27 -25.95 14.17
N VAL A 185 1.19 -25.04 13.82
CA VAL A 185 0.95 -24.00 12.80
C VAL A 185 1.48 -24.46 11.45
N TYR A 186 0.72 -24.12 10.40
CA TYR A 186 1.07 -24.37 9.02
C TYR A 186 0.94 -23.10 8.18
N VAL A 187 1.86 -22.90 7.24
CA VAL A 187 1.80 -21.84 6.24
C VAL A 187 1.95 -22.41 4.84
N ARG A 188 1.44 -21.68 3.85
CA ARG A 188 1.53 -22.09 2.45
C ARG A 188 2.98 -22.14 2.00
N ARG A 189 3.34 -23.24 1.35
CA ARG A 189 4.61 -23.46 0.69
C ARG A 189 4.61 -22.71 -0.64
N TYR A 190 5.59 -21.85 -0.82
CA TYR A 190 5.84 -21.18 -2.09
C TYR A 190 7.20 -21.60 -2.61
N THR A 191 7.24 -22.08 -3.85
CA THR A 191 8.47 -22.48 -4.53
C THR A 191 8.71 -21.61 -5.75
N ASP A 192 9.97 -21.33 -6.05
CA ASP A 192 10.36 -20.67 -7.29
C ASP A 192 10.24 -21.63 -8.49
N PRO A 193 10.48 -21.17 -9.74
CA PRO A 193 10.44 -22.05 -10.92
C PRO A 193 11.45 -23.21 -10.91
N SER A 194 12.48 -23.16 -10.06
CA SER A 194 13.45 -24.24 -9.87
C SER A 194 13.00 -25.28 -8.84
N GLY A 195 11.89 -25.01 -8.13
CA GLY A 195 11.35 -25.84 -7.07
C GLY A 195 11.95 -25.57 -5.69
N ALA A 196 12.77 -24.52 -5.55
CA ALA A 196 13.35 -24.12 -4.27
C ALA A 196 12.34 -23.34 -3.43
N ASP A 197 12.32 -23.57 -2.12
CA ASP A 197 11.43 -22.87 -1.21
C ASP A 197 11.81 -21.39 -1.11
N ILE A 198 10.85 -20.52 -1.43
CA ILE A 198 11.00 -19.06 -1.39
C ILE A 198 11.07 -18.56 0.05
N TYR A 199 10.37 -19.24 0.95
CA TYR A 199 10.30 -18.90 2.37
C TYR A 199 10.93 -20.01 3.21
N ASN A 200 12.02 -19.65 3.89
CA ASN A 200 12.69 -20.53 4.83
C ASN A 200 12.29 -20.13 6.25
N TYR A 201 11.56 -21.01 6.93
CA TYR A 201 11.15 -20.81 8.31
C TYR A 201 12.36 -20.67 9.26
N LYS A 202 12.33 -19.69 10.16
CA LYS A 202 13.31 -19.53 11.24
C LYS A 202 12.71 -19.83 12.61
N SER A 203 11.64 -19.13 12.97
CA SER A 203 11.01 -19.27 14.29
C SER A 203 9.55 -18.86 14.26
N ILE A 204 8.75 -19.48 15.12
CA ILE A 204 7.40 -19.02 15.44
C ILE A 204 7.31 -18.77 16.95
N ASN A 205 6.62 -17.69 17.33
CA ASN A 205 6.30 -17.38 18.71
C ASN A 205 4.81 -17.02 18.83
N PHE A 206 4.26 -17.24 20.02
CA PHE A 206 2.92 -16.80 20.37
C PHE A 206 2.92 -16.18 21.77
N ALA A 207 2.60 -14.89 21.85
CA ALA A 207 2.50 -14.14 23.09
C ALA A 207 1.47 -13.02 22.93
N ASN A 208 0.74 -12.71 24.01
CA ASN A 208 -0.24 -11.60 24.03
C ASN A 208 -1.26 -11.65 22.87
N ASN A 209 -1.74 -12.85 22.53
CA ASN A 209 -2.64 -13.10 21.39
C ASN A 209 -2.06 -12.70 20.01
N ILE A 210 -0.73 -12.60 19.89
CA ILE A 210 -0.04 -12.33 18.63
C ILE A 210 0.80 -13.55 18.26
N ILE A 211 0.59 -14.07 17.05
CA ILE A 211 1.48 -15.03 16.40
C ILE A 211 2.53 -14.23 15.66
N SER A 212 3.82 -14.53 15.85
CA SER A 212 4.92 -13.94 15.11
C SER A 212 5.71 -15.04 14.41
N ILE A 213 5.82 -14.95 13.08
CA ILE A 213 6.54 -15.90 12.24
C ILE A 213 7.73 -15.16 11.61
N ASN A 214 8.94 -15.57 11.99
CA ASN A 214 10.16 -15.11 11.37
C ASN A 214 10.59 -16.08 10.28
N LEU A 215 10.90 -15.54 9.12
CA LEU A 215 11.25 -16.28 7.91
C LEU A 215 12.34 -15.55 7.13
N PHE A 216 13.04 -16.29 6.29
CA PHE A 216 13.99 -15.76 5.33
C PHE A 216 13.38 -15.92 3.94
N TYR A 217 13.12 -14.79 3.29
CA TYR A 217 12.67 -14.72 1.91
C TYR A 217 13.89 -14.78 0.99
N SER A 218 13.83 -15.62 -0.03
CA SER A 218 14.84 -15.70 -1.09
C SER A 218 14.14 -15.92 -2.43
N TYR A 219 14.28 -14.97 -3.36
CA TYR A 219 13.75 -15.10 -4.72
C TYR A 219 14.72 -14.45 -5.71
N GLY A 220 15.31 -15.26 -6.59
CA GLY A 220 16.40 -14.80 -7.46
C GLY A 220 17.61 -14.33 -6.64
N GLU A 221 18.08 -13.11 -6.91
CA GLU A 221 19.20 -12.48 -6.18
C GLU A 221 18.74 -11.71 -4.93
N GLU A 222 17.44 -11.55 -4.73
CA GLU A 222 16.89 -10.83 -3.58
C GLU A 222 16.76 -11.76 -2.39
N SER A 223 17.23 -11.29 -1.24
CA SER A 223 17.01 -11.98 0.03
C SER A 223 16.77 -11.00 1.17
N ALA A 224 15.89 -11.38 2.09
CA ALA A 224 15.51 -10.55 3.22
C ALA A 224 15.03 -11.39 4.40
N GLU A 225 15.27 -10.89 5.61
CA GLU A 225 14.58 -11.38 6.79
C GLU A 225 13.18 -10.76 6.85
N ALA A 226 12.18 -11.57 7.11
CA ALA A 226 10.82 -11.11 7.22
C ALA A 226 10.20 -11.58 8.54
N THR A 227 9.40 -10.71 9.15
CA THR A 227 8.56 -11.04 10.30
C THR A 227 7.12 -10.78 9.90
N LEU A 228 6.31 -11.83 9.86
CA LEU A 228 4.86 -11.73 9.69
C LEU A 228 4.22 -11.88 11.06
N THR A 229 3.28 -11.00 11.39
CA THR A 229 2.51 -11.15 12.63
C THR A 229 1.01 -11.27 12.34
N TYR A 230 0.31 -11.99 13.21
CA TYR A 230 -1.14 -12.13 13.17
C TYR A 230 -1.70 -11.87 14.56
N LEU A 231 -2.66 -10.97 14.66
CA LEU A 231 -3.39 -10.69 15.90
C LEU A 231 -4.62 -11.60 15.98
N ILE A 232 -4.84 -12.20 17.14
CA ILE A 232 -6.07 -12.90 17.47
C ILE A 232 -6.93 -11.99 18.34
N LYS A 233 -8.07 -11.55 17.81
CA LYS A 233 -9.00 -10.66 18.50
C LYS A 233 -10.43 -11.11 18.24
N ASP A 234 -11.21 -11.28 19.31
CA ASP A 234 -12.61 -11.74 19.25
C ASP A 234 -12.79 -13.04 18.46
N GLY A 235 -11.84 -13.96 18.60
CA GLY A 235 -11.81 -15.24 17.88
C GLY A 235 -11.46 -15.14 16.39
N LYS A 236 -11.20 -13.94 15.88
CA LYS A 236 -10.77 -13.71 14.49
C LYS A 236 -9.26 -13.58 14.43
N LEU A 237 -8.68 -14.10 13.34
CA LEU A 237 -7.29 -13.85 12.99
C LEU A 237 -7.25 -12.61 12.09
N ILE A 238 -6.38 -11.67 12.40
CA ILE A 238 -6.21 -10.42 11.66
C ILE A 238 -4.74 -10.27 11.30
N ASP A 239 -4.45 -9.79 10.09
CA ASP A 239 -3.09 -9.39 9.73
C ASP A 239 -2.54 -8.39 10.76
N GLY A 240 -1.39 -8.72 11.33
CA GLY A 240 -0.64 -7.85 12.19
C GLY A 240 0.30 -6.96 11.37
N ASP A 241 1.41 -6.61 11.99
CA ASP A 241 2.49 -5.84 11.40
C ASP A 241 3.42 -6.77 10.64
N GLN A 242 3.96 -6.28 9.53
CA GLN A 242 4.92 -7.00 8.71
C GLN A 242 6.23 -6.23 8.69
N TYR A 243 7.34 -6.91 8.89
CA TYR A 243 8.67 -6.31 8.88
C TYR A 243 9.53 -6.98 7.83
N MET A 244 10.29 -6.19 7.06
CA MET A 244 11.34 -6.67 6.17
C MET A 244 12.66 -6.05 6.63
N ASN A 245 13.66 -6.88 6.90
CA ASN A 245 14.95 -6.49 7.49
C ASN A 245 14.79 -5.57 8.72
N GLY A 246 13.81 -5.91 9.57
CA GLY A 246 13.48 -5.15 10.79
C GLY A 246 12.74 -3.83 10.57
N GLN A 247 12.41 -3.46 9.32
CA GLN A 247 11.65 -2.25 9.01
C GLN A 247 10.17 -2.57 8.82
N LEU A 248 9.29 -1.84 9.51
CA LEU A 248 7.86 -1.96 9.36
C LEU A 248 7.45 -1.63 7.92
N GLN A 249 6.71 -2.54 7.30
CA GLN A 249 6.22 -2.38 5.94
C GLN A 249 4.97 -1.52 5.92
N SER A 250 4.97 -0.53 5.05
CA SER A 250 3.86 0.38 4.84
C SER A 250 3.86 0.84 3.39
N THR A 251 2.72 1.33 2.92
CA THR A 251 2.63 2.02 1.65
C THR A 251 2.61 3.53 1.91
N GLU A 252 3.67 4.23 1.52
CA GLU A 252 3.67 5.70 1.54
C GLU A 252 2.86 6.25 0.36
N LEU A 253 1.87 7.07 0.68
CA LEU A 253 1.05 7.81 -0.25
C LEU A 253 1.38 9.30 -0.15
N LYS A 254 1.97 9.83 -1.21
CA LYS A 254 2.34 11.24 -1.37
C LYS A 254 1.11 12.08 -1.65
N LYS A 255 1.09 13.30 -1.12
CA LYS A 255 0.02 14.25 -1.36
C LYS A 255 0.16 14.93 -2.73
N SER A 256 -0.98 15.08 -3.41
CA SER A 256 -1.23 15.87 -4.62
C SER A 256 -2.42 16.79 -4.35
N ASP A 257 -2.47 17.92 -5.05
CA ASP A 257 -3.56 18.88 -4.95
C ASP A 257 -4.84 18.38 -5.66
N LEU A 258 -5.98 18.93 -5.28
CA LEU A 258 -7.26 18.72 -5.99
C LEU A 258 -7.26 19.52 -7.30
N PHE A 259 -8.00 19.04 -8.29
CA PHE A 259 -8.02 19.65 -9.62
C PHE A 259 -9.07 20.77 -9.79
N ASN A 260 -9.82 21.10 -8.73
CA ASN A 260 -11.02 21.95 -8.79
C ASN A 260 -10.79 23.28 -9.56
N ASP A 261 -9.69 23.98 -9.28
CA ASP A 261 -9.40 25.28 -9.91
C ASP A 261 -8.89 25.16 -11.36
N TYR A 262 -8.50 23.94 -11.77
CA TYR A 262 -7.88 23.63 -13.05
C TYR A 262 -8.88 23.05 -14.05
N VAL A 263 -10.08 22.68 -13.61
CA VAL A 263 -11.12 22.05 -14.44
C VAL A 263 -11.40 22.86 -15.70
N GLY A 264 -11.39 22.18 -16.85
CA GLY A 264 -11.67 22.75 -18.17
C GLY A 264 -10.93 22.03 -19.30
N THR A 265 -11.12 22.54 -20.50
CA THR A 265 -10.44 22.07 -21.71
C THR A 265 -9.48 23.16 -22.15
N TYR A 266 -8.23 22.81 -22.41
CA TYR A 266 -7.18 23.72 -22.88
C TYR A 266 -6.65 23.21 -24.21
N SER A 267 -6.64 24.06 -25.23
CA SER A 267 -6.26 23.66 -26.59
C SER A 267 -5.12 24.52 -27.13
N SER A 268 -4.25 23.90 -27.94
CA SER A 268 -3.26 24.61 -28.72
C SER A 268 -3.92 25.46 -29.81
N GLN A 269 -3.21 26.48 -30.30
CA GLN A 269 -3.73 27.37 -31.34
C GLN A 269 -4.08 26.63 -32.65
N ASP A 270 -3.34 25.58 -32.99
CA ASP A 270 -3.59 24.73 -34.15
C ASP A 270 -4.65 23.63 -33.89
N GLY A 271 -5.17 23.52 -32.66
CA GLY A 271 -6.17 22.54 -32.24
C GLY A 271 -5.67 21.09 -32.21
N LEU A 272 -4.38 20.83 -32.41
CA LEU A 272 -3.82 19.48 -32.48
C LEU A 272 -3.54 18.88 -31.10
N THR A 273 -3.29 19.72 -30.10
CA THR A 273 -3.07 19.30 -28.71
C THR A 273 -4.19 19.81 -27.82
N THR A 274 -4.81 18.92 -27.07
CA THR A 274 -5.88 19.25 -26.12
C THR A 274 -5.68 18.55 -24.79
N LEU A 275 -5.64 19.34 -23.73
CA LEU A 275 -5.68 18.90 -22.35
C LEU A 275 -7.10 19.02 -21.83
N ASN A 276 -7.64 17.94 -21.26
CA ASN A 276 -8.91 17.96 -20.55
C ASN A 276 -8.66 17.68 -19.07
N VAL A 277 -9.14 18.57 -18.21
CA VAL A 277 -9.07 18.45 -16.76
C VAL A 277 -10.48 18.38 -16.19
N SER A 278 -10.79 17.28 -15.51
CA SER A 278 -11.98 17.13 -14.67
C SER A 278 -11.57 17.12 -13.20
N LYS A 279 -12.53 16.99 -12.28
CA LYS A 279 -12.24 16.92 -10.85
C LYS A 279 -11.39 15.70 -10.47
N ASP A 280 -11.64 14.57 -11.13
CA ASP A 280 -11.07 13.28 -10.73
C ASP A 280 -9.96 12.79 -11.65
N TYR A 281 -9.91 13.26 -12.89
CA TYR A 281 -8.90 12.85 -13.86
C TYR A 281 -8.53 14.00 -14.80
N ALA A 282 -7.33 13.93 -15.35
CA ALA A 282 -6.87 14.76 -16.44
C ALA A 282 -6.18 13.90 -17.50
N TYR A 283 -6.32 14.28 -18.77
CA TYR A 283 -5.69 13.58 -19.89
C TYR A 283 -5.31 14.56 -21.00
N ILE A 284 -4.22 14.24 -21.70
CA ILE A 284 -3.75 14.99 -22.86
C ILE A 284 -3.79 14.11 -24.11
N ASP A 285 -4.39 14.64 -25.18
CA ASP A 285 -4.56 14.02 -26.49
C ASP A 285 -5.13 12.60 -26.45
N GLY A 286 -6.44 12.49 -26.71
CA GLY A 286 -7.17 11.20 -26.75
C GLY A 286 -8.17 11.06 -25.62
N SER A 287 -8.17 9.90 -24.96
CA SER A 287 -9.13 9.52 -23.90
C SER A 287 -8.44 9.07 -22.61
N ILE A 288 -9.24 8.94 -21.55
CA ILE A 288 -8.82 8.40 -20.25
C ILE A 288 -8.31 6.95 -20.38
N SER A 289 -8.82 6.15 -21.31
CA SER A 289 -8.39 4.74 -21.44
C SER A 289 -6.96 4.56 -21.93
N ILE A 290 -6.34 5.62 -22.47
CA ILE A 290 -4.95 5.63 -22.97
C ILE A 290 -4.02 6.40 -22.00
N ASN A 291 -4.61 7.26 -21.18
CA ASN A 291 -3.91 8.06 -20.19
C ASN A 291 -4.11 7.43 -18.81
N GLY A 292 -3.04 6.96 -18.20
CA GLY A 292 -3.06 6.57 -16.79
C GLY A 292 -3.32 7.79 -15.88
N GLU A 293 -2.98 7.65 -14.62
CA GLU A 293 -3.40 8.66 -13.65
C GLU A 293 -2.58 9.94 -13.71
N SER A 294 -3.14 10.98 -13.08
CA SER A 294 -2.56 12.32 -13.04
C SER A 294 -2.47 12.84 -11.62
N ILE A 295 -1.45 13.66 -11.39
CA ILE A 295 -1.19 14.38 -10.13
C ILE A 295 -0.95 15.85 -10.43
N LEU A 296 -1.18 16.68 -9.41
CA LEU A 296 -0.97 18.11 -9.44
C LEU A 296 -0.16 18.50 -8.19
N LEU A 297 0.95 19.19 -8.39
CA LEU A 297 1.78 19.72 -7.32
C LEU A 297 1.97 21.22 -7.59
N GLY A 298 1.27 22.06 -6.84
CA GLY A 298 1.15 23.48 -7.14
C GLY A 298 0.51 23.68 -8.51
N ASN A 299 1.18 24.41 -9.40
CA ASN A 299 0.72 24.65 -10.77
C ASN A 299 1.18 23.59 -11.78
N THR A 300 1.88 22.53 -11.34
CA THR A 300 2.46 21.54 -12.25
C THR A 300 1.68 20.24 -12.18
N MET A 301 1.03 19.90 -13.29
CA MET A 301 0.36 18.62 -13.48
C MET A 301 1.28 17.64 -14.20
N THR A 302 1.30 16.40 -13.72
CA THR A 302 1.95 15.28 -14.39
C THR A 302 0.91 14.23 -14.75
N ILE A 303 0.89 13.80 -16.00
CA ILE A 303 0.00 12.75 -16.52
C ILE A 303 0.86 11.56 -16.95
N ALA A 304 0.60 10.37 -16.42
CA ALA A 304 1.28 9.15 -16.83
C ALA A 304 0.53 8.51 -18.02
N LYS A 305 1.05 8.63 -19.24
CA LYS A 305 0.43 8.06 -20.45
C LYS A 305 1.02 6.69 -20.77
N TYR A 306 0.17 5.71 -21.05
CA TYR A 306 0.62 4.36 -21.37
C TYR A 306 1.23 4.31 -22.76
N VAL A 307 2.41 3.67 -22.89
CA VAL A 307 3.13 3.48 -24.14
C VAL A 307 3.12 2.00 -24.48
N GLN A 308 2.27 1.62 -25.43
CA GLN A 308 2.02 0.22 -25.76
C GLN A 308 3.26 -0.52 -26.29
N SER A 309 4.14 0.16 -27.03
CA SER A 309 5.33 -0.47 -27.63
C SER A 309 6.37 -0.91 -26.59
N SER A 310 6.42 -0.26 -25.43
CA SER A 310 7.37 -0.55 -24.36
C SER A 310 6.72 -1.14 -23.10
N TYR A 311 5.39 -1.23 -23.05
CA TYR A 311 4.64 -1.61 -21.85
C TYR A 311 5.03 -0.76 -20.62
N THR A 312 5.29 0.53 -20.83
CA THR A 312 5.68 1.48 -19.77
C THR A 312 4.79 2.72 -19.79
N TYR A 313 4.92 3.56 -18.77
CA TYR A 313 4.26 4.85 -18.69
C TYR A 313 5.25 5.98 -18.93
N LYS A 314 4.86 6.91 -19.78
CA LYS A 314 5.59 8.13 -20.04
C LYS A 314 4.94 9.30 -19.33
N ARG A 315 5.73 10.13 -18.66
CA ARG A 315 5.24 11.30 -17.92
C ARG A 315 5.17 12.51 -18.83
N HIS A 316 3.97 13.06 -18.95
CA HIS A 316 3.68 14.32 -19.64
C HIS A 316 3.53 15.42 -18.59
N THR A 317 4.27 16.52 -18.76
CA THR A 317 4.27 17.62 -17.80
C THR A 317 3.51 18.81 -18.39
N ILE A 318 2.60 19.36 -17.59
CA ILE A 318 1.82 20.55 -17.91
C ILE A 318 2.03 21.55 -16.77
N VAL A 319 2.40 22.78 -17.10
CA VAL A 319 2.54 23.87 -16.12
C VAL A 319 1.46 24.90 -16.39
N PHE A 320 0.54 25.08 -15.46
CA PHE A 320 -0.51 26.09 -15.54
C PHE A 320 0.02 27.47 -15.17
N SER A 321 -0.49 28.50 -15.85
CA SER A 321 -0.39 29.89 -15.42
C SER A 321 -1.04 30.11 -14.05
N ASP A 322 -0.69 31.22 -13.40
CA ASP A 322 -1.25 31.54 -12.09
C ASP A 322 -2.77 31.76 -12.12
N ASP A 323 -3.29 32.39 -13.18
CA ASP A 323 -4.72 32.62 -13.39
C ASP A 323 -5.50 31.42 -13.96
N LYS A 324 -4.78 30.32 -14.25
CA LYS A 324 -5.33 29.06 -14.78
C LYS A 324 -6.03 29.23 -16.12
N LYS A 325 -5.71 30.29 -16.89
CA LYS A 325 -6.26 30.52 -18.23
C LYS A 325 -5.43 29.88 -19.34
N THR A 326 -4.14 29.72 -19.09
CA THR A 326 -3.22 29.04 -20.01
C THR A 326 -2.43 27.95 -19.30
N ALA A 327 -1.90 27.01 -20.08
CA ALA A 327 -0.98 26.00 -19.62
C ALA A 327 0.11 25.75 -20.66
N THR A 328 1.32 25.43 -20.23
CA THR A 328 2.41 25.00 -21.11
C THR A 328 2.57 23.50 -20.99
N TYR A 329 2.34 22.78 -22.09
CA TYR A 329 2.65 21.36 -22.21
C TYR A 329 4.05 21.18 -22.79
N THR A 330 4.89 20.39 -22.12
CA THR A 330 6.20 19.99 -22.65
C THR A 330 6.12 18.58 -23.20
N ASP A 331 6.22 18.44 -24.52
CA ASP A 331 6.22 17.15 -25.18
C ASP A 331 7.44 16.31 -24.74
N PRO A 332 7.24 15.09 -24.21
CA PRO A 332 8.33 14.37 -23.58
C PRO A 332 9.28 13.72 -24.61
N ASP A 333 8.90 13.60 -25.88
CA ASP A 333 9.76 13.09 -26.98
C ASP A 333 10.60 14.21 -27.58
N THR A 334 9.94 15.29 -28.00
CA THR A 334 10.55 16.37 -28.77
C THR A 334 11.08 17.51 -27.92
N LYS A 335 10.69 17.56 -26.64
CA LYS A 335 10.94 18.66 -25.69
C LYS A 335 10.35 20.00 -26.14
N LYS A 336 9.47 19.99 -27.14
CA LYS A 336 8.78 21.20 -27.59
C LYS A 336 7.75 21.61 -26.55
N GLU A 337 7.71 22.90 -26.28
CA GLU A 337 6.69 23.52 -25.45
C GLU A 337 5.53 23.97 -26.33
N ILE A 338 4.32 23.62 -25.92
CA ILE A 338 3.07 23.95 -26.59
C ILE A 338 2.22 24.73 -25.59
N THR A 339 1.85 25.96 -25.96
CA THR A 339 0.91 26.76 -25.19
C THR A 339 -0.51 26.29 -25.46
N LEU A 340 -1.23 25.99 -24.38
CA LEU A 340 -2.64 25.61 -24.36
C LEU A 340 -3.44 26.74 -23.72
N THR A 341 -4.57 27.10 -24.33
CA THR A 341 -5.47 28.15 -23.83
C THR A 341 -6.82 27.53 -23.51
N LYS A 342 -7.38 27.91 -22.37
CA LYS A 342 -8.70 27.48 -21.89
C LYS A 342 -9.83 28.06 -22.71
#